data_AF-A0A959NJP0-F1
#
_entry.id   AF-A0A959NJP0-F1
#
_cell.length_a   1.000
_cell.length_b   1.000
_cell.length_c   1.000
_cell.angle_alpha   90.00
_cell.angle_beta   90.00
_cell.angle_gamma   90.00
#
_symmetry.space_group_name_H-M   'P 1'
#
loop_
_entity.id
_entity.type
_entity.pdbx_description
1 polymer ?
#
loop_
_entity_poly.entity_id
_entity_poly.type
_entity_poly.pdbx_seq_one_letter_code
_entity_poly.pdbx_strand_id
1 'polypeptide(L)'
;IPIRDFKHSMKAINFAYFKLRIMQKFIVAILLSLPLLGHAQIHINESKEAIKNTIEQLKSYNPASTFTIAETDSSLNVVQQDADNQRIEKNFSFDKNGKCQNEFILYTCQNCYAKTLQTILSKTSYKWKKINENQYISRFEDKLMLELPSEKDVYKIYIIRANWNKIIYDMITGQ
;
A
#
# COMPACT_ATOMS: atom_id res chain seq x y z
N ILE A 1 15.84 46.11 -51.30
CA ILE A 1 15.91 45.75 -49.85
C ILE A 1 14.78 44.75 -49.58
N PRO A 2 15.08 43.48 -49.25
CA PRO A 2 14.13 42.39 -49.41
C PRO A 2 13.19 42.27 -48.20
N ILE A 3 11.91 42.61 -48.40
CA ILE A 3 10.84 42.48 -47.39
C ILE A 3 10.23 41.06 -47.40
N ARG A 4 10.61 40.22 -48.36
CA ARG A 4 9.99 38.89 -48.59
C ARG A 4 10.47 37.81 -47.61
N ASP A 5 11.70 37.89 -47.10
CA ASP A 5 12.27 36.87 -46.20
C ASP A 5 11.75 36.96 -44.75
N PHE A 6 11.25 38.13 -44.34
CA PHE A 6 10.80 38.34 -42.96
C PHE A 6 9.48 37.60 -42.64
N LYS A 7 8.60 37.44 -43.64
CA LYS A 7 7.26 36.85 -43.46
C LYS A 7 7.28 35.32 -43.33
N HIS A 8 8.28 34.66 -43.93
CA HIS A 8 8.47 33.21 -43.80
C HIS A 8 9.07 32.83 -42.44
N SER A 9 10.02 33.63 -41.94
CA SER A 9 10.64 33.42 -40.63
C SER A 9 9.64 33.52 -39.46
N MET A 10 8.74 34.52 -39.49
CA MET A 10 7.74 34.72 -38.43
C MET A 10 6.71 33.57 -38.31
N LYS A 11 6.34 32.93 -39.43
CA LYS A 11 5.40 31.78 -39.41
C LYS A 11 6.04 30.52 -38.81
N ALA A 12 7.32 30.27 -39.06
CA ALA A 12 8.04 29.14 -38.51
C ALA A 12 8.21 29.25 -36.99
N ILE A 13 8.48 30.46 -36.49
CA ILE A 13 8.60 30.74 -35.06
C ILE A 13 7.26 30.50 -34.35
N ASN A 14 6.16 31.06 -34.87
CA ASN A 14 4.83 30.86 -34.26
C ASN A 14 4.37 29.39 -34.25
N PHE A 15 4.74 28.60 -35.26
CA PHE A 15 4.44 27.16 -35.31
C PHE A 15 5.26 26.36 -34.28
N ALA A 16 6.54 26.70 -34.08
CA ALA A 16 7.38 26.10 -33.05
C ALA A 16 6.88 26.40 -31.63
N TYR A 17 6.47 27.65 -31.35
CA TYR A 17 5.89 28.04 -30.06
C TYR A 17 4.53 27.37 -29.79
N PHE A 18 3.70 27.15 -30.82
CA PHE A 18 2.44 26.42 -30.69
C PHE A 18 2.66 24.94 -30.35
N LYS A 19 3.61 24.28 -31.02
CA LYS A 19 4.01 22.89 -30.70
C LYS A 19 4.58 22.77 -29.29
N LEU A 20 5.41 23.73 -28.84
CA LEU A 20 5.98 23.74 -27.49
C LEU A 20 4.89 23.88 -26.41
N ARG A 21 3.89 24.74 -26.63
CA ARG A 21 2.74 24.89 -25.70
C ARG A 21 1.85 23.64 -25.63
N ILE A 22 1.69 22.92 -26.74
CA ILE A 22 0.95 21.65 -26.75
C ILE A 22 1.75 20.58 -26.00
N MET A 23 3.06 20.44 -26.27
CA MET A 23 3.92 19.48 -25.56
C MET A 23 4.00 19.75 -24.05
N GLN A 24 4.08 21.01 -23.61
CA GLN A 24 4.05 21.37 -22.18
C GLN A 24 2.75 20.95 -21.49
N LYS A 25 1.59 21.11 -22.16
CA LYS A 25 0.30 20.67 -21.59
C LYS A 25 0.20 19.16 -21.44
N PHE A 26 0.75 18.39 -22.39
CA PHE A 26 0.83 16.94 -22.28
C PHE A 26 1.76 16.48 -21.15
N ILE A 27 2.91 17.15 -20.96
CA ILE A 27 3.85 16.82 -19.87
C ILE A 27 3.20 17.06 -18.49
N VAL A 28 2.46 18.17 -18.32
CA VAL A 28 1.75 18.47 -17.06
C VAL A 28 0.63 17.45 -16.80
N ALA A 29 -0.11 17.03 -17.84
CA ALA A 29 -1.15 16.02 -17.70
C ALA A 29 -0.58 14.64 -17.31
N ILE A 30 0.58 14.26 -17.85
CA ILE A 30 1.28 13.02 -17.49
C ILE A 30 1.80 13.12 -16.05
N LEU A 31 2.40 14.24 -15.65
CA LEU A 31 2.91 14.44 -14.28
C LEU A 31 1.82 14.35 -13.20
N LEU A 32 0.60 14.80 -13.52
CA LEU A 32 -0.55 14.75 -12.60
C LEU A 32 -1.18 13.36 -12.47
N SER A 33 -0.85 12.42 -13.37
CA SER A 33 -1.39 11.05 -13.35
C SER A 33 -0.52 10.03 -12.61
N LEU A 34 0.70 10.42 -12.19
CA LEU A 34 1.66 9.52 -11.54
C LEU A 34 1.43 9.18 -10.04
N PRO A 35 0.57 9.83 -9.23
CA PRO A 35 0.48 9.47 -7.81
C PRO A 35 -0.37 8.21 -7.50
N LEU A 36 -0.85 7.46 -8.49
CA LEU A 36 -1.74 6.30 -8.27
C LEU A 36 -1.03 4.95 -8.12
N LEU A 37 0.29 4.88 -8.23
CA LEU A 37 1.04 3.61 -8.20
C LEU A 37 1.65 3.33 -6.82
N GLY A 38 0.80 3.12 -5.82
CA GLY A 38 1.22 2.88 -4.44
C GLY A 38 0.37 1.89 -3.67
N HIS A 39 -0.06 0.78 -4.27
CA HIS A 39 -0.83 -0.26 -3.57
C HIS A 39 0.05 -1.38 -3.04
N ALA A 40 0.87 -1.04 -2.04
CA ALA A 40 0.84 -1.88 -0.87
C ALA A 40 -0.41 -1.48 -0.11
N GLN A 41 -1.35 -2.37 0.19
CA GLN A 41 -2.55 -2.00 0.95
C GLN A 41 -2.44 -2.60 2.34
N ILE A 42 -2.66 -1.76 3.35
CA ILE A 42 -2.93 -2.21 4.71
C ILE A 42 -4.45 -2.21 4.78
N HIS A 43 -5.07 -3.35 5.09
CA HIS A 43 -6.52 -3.49 4.94
C HIS A 43 -7.33 -2.94 6.12
N ILE A 44 -6.67 -2.28 7.07
CA ILE A 44 -7.31 -1.66 8.22
C ILE A 44 -8.35 -0.64 7.77
N ASN A 45 -9.54 -0.69 8.37
CA ASN A 45 -10.71 0.11 8.08
C ASN A 45 -11.41 -0.19 6.73
N GLU A 46 -10.95 -1.18 5.96
CA GLU A 46 -11.68 -1.68 4.80
C GLU A 46 -12.85 -2.59 5.22
N SER A 47 -13.85 -2.72 4.35
CA SER A 47 -14.93 -3.70 4.57
C SER A 47 -14.49 -5.10 4.13
N LYS A 48 -15.20 -6.13 4.60
CA LYS A 48 -14.94 -7.50 4.20
C LYS A 48 -15.04 -7.70 2.69
N GLU A 49 -16.03 -7.08 2.05
CA GLU A 49 -16.24 -7.14 0.60
C GLU A 49 -15.09 -6.48 -0.17
N ALA A 50 -14.58 -5.35 0.31
CA ALA A 50 -13.43 -4.68 -0.32
C ALA A 50 -12.19 -5.58 -0.29
N ILE A 51 -11.92 -6.21 0.85
CA ILE A 51 -10.80 -7.16 1.00
C ILE A 51 -10.99 -8.37 0.08
N LYS A 52 -12.22 -8.92 0.00
CA LYS A 52 -12.55 -10.02 -0.92
C LYS A 52 -12.29 -9.64 -2.38
N ASN A 53 -12.67 -8.44 -2.81
CA ASN A 53 -12.38 -7.96 -4.16
C ASN A 53 -10.87 -7.88 -4.44
N THR A 54 -10.07 -7.40 -3.48
CA THR A 54 -8.62 -7.40 -3.60
C THR A 54 -8.05 -8.82 -3.69
N ILE A 55 -8.60 -9.78 -2.96
CA ILE A 55 -8.20 -11.19 -3.05
C ILE A 55 -8.54 -11.78 -4.42
N GLU A 56 -9.71 -11.47 -4.99
CA GLU A 56 -10.07 -11.90 -6.35
C GLU A 56 -9.14 -11.31 -7.41
N GLN A 57 -8.70 -10.06 -7.25
CA GLN A 57 -7.66 -9.48 -8.10
C GLN A 57 -6.32 -10.22 -7.94
N LEU A 58 -5.92 -10.54 -6.71
CA LEU A 58 -4.68 -11.30 -6.47
C LEU A 58 -4.71 -12.69 -7.10
N LYS A 59 -5.87 -13.36 -7.10
CA LYS A 59 -6.08 -14.64 -7.79
C LYS A 59 -5.87 -14.51 -9.30
N SER A 60 -6.42 -13.46 -9.92
CA SER A 60 -6.26 -13.26 -11.37
C SER A 60 -4.82 -12.93 -11.77
N TYR A 61 -4.07 -12.23 -10.91
CA TYR A 61 -2.64 -11.98 -11.12
C TYR A 61 -1.75 -13.21 -10.90
N ASN A 62 -2.19 -14.17 -10.07
CA ASN A 62 -1.40 -15.35 -9.70
C ASN A 62 -2.17 -16.66 -9.95
N PRO A 63 -2.52 -16.98 -11.21
CA PRO A 63 -3.38 -18.13 -11.53
C PRO A 63 -2.74 -19.48 -11.19
N ALA A 64 -1.41 -19.54 -11.02
CA ALA A 64 -0.69 -20.74 -10.61
C ALA A 64 -0.77 -21.02 -9.09
N SER A 65 -1.19 -20.04 -8.29
CA SER A 65 -1.38 -20.22 -6.85
C SER A 65 -2.79 -20.74 -6.54
N THR A 66 -2.88 -21.58 -5.53
CA THR A 66 -4.16 -21.99 -4.94
C THR A 66 -4.55 -21.05 -3.81
N PHE A 67 -5.85 -20.81 -3.65
CA PHE A 67 -6.39 -19.95 -2.60
C PHE A 67 -7.53 -20.66 -1.88
N THR A 68 -7.40 -20.79 -0.56
CA THR A 68 -8.46 -21.26 0.33
C THR A 68 -8.96 -20.09 1.16
N ILE A 69 -10.29 -19.90 1.20
CA ILE A 69 -10.93 -18.82 1.95
C ILE A 69 -11.87 -19.44 2.97
N ALA A 70 -11.70 -19.08 4.24
CA ALA A 70 -12.63 -19.41 5.31
C ALA A 70 -13.17 -18.11 5.91
N GLU A 71 -14.49 -18.01 6.00
CA GLU A 71 -15.19 -16.79 6.43
C GLU A 71 -16.11 -17.09 7.60
N THR A 72 -16.15 -16.18 8.56
CA THR A 72 -17.17 -16.10 9.61
C THR A 72 -17.79 -14.71 9.60
N ASP A 73 -18.78 -14.45 10.45
CA ASP A 73 -19.37 -13.12 10.60
C ASP A 73 -18.32 -12.04 10.92
N SER A 74 -17.32 -12.37 11.75
CA SER A 74 -16.33 -11.43 12.28
C SER A 74 -14.91 -11.61 11.75
N SER A 75 -14.67 -12.60 10.88
CA SER A 75 -13.32 -12.88 10.37
C SER A 75 -13.28 -13.35 8.93
N LEU A 76 -12.15 -13.12 8.28
CA LEU A 76 -11.80 -13.67 6.98
C LEU A 76 -10.39 -14.25 7.06
N ASN A 77 -10.23 -15.55 6.81
CA ASN A 77 -8.95 -16.22 6.69
C ASN A 77 -8.72 -16.59 5.22
N VAL A 78 -7.53 -16.27 4.71
CA VAL A 78 -7.11 -16.55 3.34
C VAL A 78 -5.77 -17.25 3.39
N VAL A 79 -5.71 -18.46 2.85
CA VAL A 79 -4.48 -19.20 2.64
C VAL A 79 -4.17 -19.20 1.15
N GLN A 80 -3.05 -18.61 0.77
CA GLN A 80 -2.48 -18.71 -0.56
C GLN A 80 -1.32 -19.70 -0.52
N GLN A 81 -1.28 -20.64 -1.47
CA GLN A 81 -0.16 -21.57 -1.64
C GLN A 81 0.28 -21.60 -3.10
N ASP A 82 1.57 -21.37 -3.36
CA ASP A 82 2.14 -21.42 -4.70
C ASP A 82 2.59 -22.83 -5.11
N ALA A 83 3.11 -22.96 -6.32
CA ALA A 83 3.57 -24.23 -6.88
C ALA A 83 4.81 -24.81 -6.16
N ASP A 84 5.58 -23.96 -5.48
CA ASP A 84 6.76 -24.34 -4.71
C ASP A 84 6.40 -24.69 -3.24
N ASN A 85 5.10 -24.83 -2.94
CA ASN A 85 4.54 -25.05 -1.61
C ASN A 85 4.87 -23.94 -0.59
N GLN A 86 5.21 -22.73 -1.05
CA GLN A 86 5.28 -21.58 -0.17
C GLN A 86 3.86 -21.13 0.15
N ARG A 87 3.61 -20.86 1.43
CA ARG A 87 2.29 -20.54 1.96
C ARG A 87 2.31 -19.16 2.60
N ILE A 88 1.28 -18.39 2.28
CA ILE A 88 0.95 -17.11 2.91
C ILE A 88 -0.44 -17.25 3.51
N GLU A 89 -0.56 -17.05 4.81
CA GLU A 89 -1.83 -17.02 5.51
C GLU A 89 -2.13 -15.60 5.98
N LYS A 90 -3.26 -15.05 5.55
CA LYS A 90 -3.77 -13.75 5.95
C LYS A 90 -5.03 -13.93 6.77
N ASN A 91 -5.11 -13.24 7.88
CA ASN A 91 -6.31 -13.21 8.69
C ASN A 91 -6.73 -11.77 8.93
N PHE A 92 -8.02 -11.52 8.78
CA PHE A 92 -8.64 -10.22 8.99
C PHE A 92 -9.74 -10.37 10.02
N SER A 93 -9.75 -9.48 11.02
CA SER A 93 -10.79 -9.41 12.04
C SER A 93 -11.58 -8.11 11.90
N PHE A 94 -12.91 -8.20 11.94
CA PHE A 94 -13.83 -7.09 11.70
C PHE A 94 -14.55 -6.67 12.98
N ASP A 95 -14.77 -5.37 13.14
CA ASP A 95 -15.64 -4.86 14.19
C ASP A 95 -17.13 -5.05 13.86
N LYS A 96 -17.99 -4.67 14.81
CA LYS A 96 -19.45 -4.68 14.66
C LYS A 96 -19.98 -3.84 13.50
N ASN A 97 -19.18 -2.91 12.96
CA ASN A 97 -19.54 -2.08 11.81
C ASN A 97 -19.03 -2.71 10.49
N GLY A 98 -18.48 -3.92 10.54
CA GLY A 98 -17.91 -4.61 9.39
C GLY A 98 -16.59 -4.03 8.90
N LYS A 99 -15.86 -3.27 9.74
CA LYS A 99 -14.57 -2.67 9.39
C LYS A 99 -13.42 -3.49 9.96
N CYS A 100 -12.40 -3.75 9.14
CA CYS A 100 -11.21 -4.46 9.56
C CYS A 100 -10.47 -3.67 10.66
N GLN A 101 -10.25 -4.30 11.80
CA GLN A 101 -9.52 -3.71 12.94
C GLN A 101 -8.14 -4.31 13.10
N ASN A 102 -7.96 -5.57 12.72
CA ASN A 102 -6.70 -6.29 12.83
C ASN A 102 -6.48 -7.12 11.58
N GLU A 103 -5.22 -7.14 11.15
CA GLU A 103 -4.71 -8.03 10.12
C GLU A 103 -3.48 -8.75 10.67
N PHE A 104 -3.33 -10.03 10.40
CA PHE A 104 -2.01 -10.65 10.46
C PHE A 104 -1.69 -11.37 9.17
N ILE A 105 -0.40 -11.45 8.87
CA ILE A 105 0.12 -12.21 7.74
C ILE A 105 1.22 -13.13 8.23
N LEU A 106 1.07 -14.42 7.99
CA LEU A 106 2.04 -15.46 8.27
C LEU A 106 2.64 -15.95 6.95
N TYR A 107 3.96 -16.06 6.91
CA TYR A 107 4.71 -16.53 5.74
C TYR A 107 5.49 -17.80 6.10
N THR A 108 5.63 -18.72 5.14
CA THR A 108 6.65 -19.78 5.23
C THR A 108 7.99 -19.37 4.61
N CYS A 109 8.02 -18.23 3.91
CA CYS A 109 9.17 -17.72 3.18
C CYS A 109 9.74 -16.44 3.84
N GLN A 110 10.97 -16.50 4.35
CA GLN A 110 11.65 -15.37 5.00
C GLN A 110 11.81 -14.16 4.07
N ASN A 111 12.18 -14.39 2.81
CA ASN A 111 12.35 -13.31 1.83
C ASN A 111 11.02 -12.60 1.53
N CYS A 112 9.92 -13.35 1.51
CA CYS A 112 8.57 -12.84 1.25
C CYS A 112 8.10 -11.98 2.42
N TYR A 113 8.37 -12.44 3.65
CA TYR A 113 8.18 -11.65 4.87
C TYR A 113 8.99 -10.35 4.84
N ALA A 114 10.30 -10.43 4.59
CA ALA A 114 11.18 -9.26 4.59
C ALA A 114 10.75 -8.21 3.54
N LYS A 115 10.42 -8.66 2.32
CA LYS A 115 9.88 -7.79 1.27
C LYS A 115 8.57 -7.13 1.69
N THR A 116 7.63 -7.90 2.25
CA THR A 116 6.34 -7.34 2.67
C THR A 116 6.51 -6.33 3.81
N LEU A 117 7.33 -6.64 4.81
CA LEU A 117 7.65 -5.72 5.90
C LEU A 117 8.26 -4.42 5.37
N GLN A 118 9.26 -4.53 4.48
CA GLN A 118 9.88 -3.37 3.85
C GLN A 118 8.85 -2.53 3.10
N THR A 119 7.96 -3.17 2.34
CA THR A 119 6.88 -2.52 1.60
C THR A 119 5.87 -1.81 2.52
N ILE A 120 5.55 -2.38 3.69
CA ILE A 120 4.70 -1.72 4.69
C ILE A 120 5.40 -0.50 5.27
N LEU A 121 6.67 -0.65 5.67
CA LEU A 121 7.47 0.40 6.30
C LEU A 121 7.84 1.53 5.32
N SER A 122 7.94 1.25 4.02
CA SER A 122 8.24 2.27 2.99
C SER A 122 7.08 3.23 2.74
N LYS A 123 5.89 2.98 3.29
CA LYS A 123 4.74 3.88 3.18
C LYS A 123 4.95 5.14 4.04
N THR A 124 5.49 6.17 3.41
CA THR A 124 5.80 7.45 4.06
C THR A 124 4.57 8.16 4.63
N SER A 125 3.37 7.89 4.10
CA SER A 125 2.10 8.44 4.59
C SER A 125 1.83 8.11 6.06
N TYR A 126 2.21 6.91 6.52
CA TYR A 126 2.00 6.47 7.90
C TYR A 126 3.04 7.01 8.87
N LYS A 127 4.18 7.55 8.39
CA LYS A 127 5.27 8.07 9.21
C LYS A 127 5.67 7.11 10.34
N TRP A 128 5.93 5.85 10.00
CA TRP A 128 6.27 4.80 10.96
C TRP A 128 7.42 5.22 11.89
N LYS A 129 7.20 5.07 13.19
CA LYS A 129 8.20 5.24 14.25
C LYS A 129 8.49 3.88 14.85
N LYS A 130 9.76 3.49 14.90
CA LYS A 130 10.19 2.29 15.63
C LYS A 130 10.15 2.58 17.12
N ILE A 131 9.43 1.76 17.89
CA ILE A 131 9.33 1.88 19.35
C ILE A 131 10.32 0.93 20.03
N ASN A 132 10.48 -0.28 19.48
CA ASN A 132 11.50 -1.24 19.85
C ASN A 132 11.79 -2.17 18.66
N GLU A 133 12.59 -3.22 18.86
CA GLU A 133 12.95 -4.17 17.79
C GLU A 133 11.76 -4.85 17.11
N ASN A 134 10.64 -4.97 17.82
CA ASN A 134 9.50 -5.77 17.39
C ASN A 134 8.25 -4.94 17.12
N GLN A 135 8.29 -3.62 17.37
CA GLN A 135 7.09 -2.79 17.30
C GLN A 135 7.37 -1.45 16.61
N TYR A 136 6.43 -1.11 15.73
CA TYR A 136 6.37 0.17 15.04
C TYR A 136 4.99 0.77 15.21
N ILE A 137 4.90 2.08 15.25
CA ILE A 137 3.61 2.78 15.30
C ILE A 137 3.56 3.87 14.23
N SER A 138 2.38 4.11 13.67
CA SER A 138 2.16 5.19 12.71
C SER A 138 2.09 6.55 13.41
N ARG A 139 1.90 7.63 12.64
CA ARG A 139 1.38 8.89 13.19
C ARG A 139 0.03 8.70 13.88
N PHE A 140 -0.30 9.63 14.76
CA PHE A 140 -1.48 9.56 15.63
C PHE A 140 -2.80 9.45 14.87
N GLU A 141 -2.92 10.08 13.70
CA GLU A 141 -4.16 10.13 12.93
C GLU A 141 -4.55 8.76 12.37
N ASP A 142 -3.57 7.93 12.00
CA ASP A 142 -3.85 6.61 11.41
C ASP A 142 -4.06 5.53 12.49
N LYS A 143 -3.50 5.74 13.69
CA LYS A 143 -3.61 4.84 14.86
C LYS A 143 -3.27 3.39 14.54
N LEU A 144 -2.18 3.15 13.83
CA LEU A 144 -1.72 1.80 13.49
C LEU A 144 -0.53 1.40 14.36
N MET A 145 -0.54 0.14 14.78
CA MET A 145 0.60 -0.54 15.37
C MET A 145 0.97 -1.72 14.48
N LEU A 146 2.25 -1.91 14.26
CA LEU A 146 2.82 -3.09 13.62
C LEU A 146 3.64 -3.85 14.65
N GLU A 147 3.34 -5.13 14.83
CA GLU A 147 4.05 -6.02 15.75
C GLU A 147 4.67 -7.20 15.00
N LEU A 148 5.90 -7.51 15.37
CA LEU A 148 6.73 -8.57 14.82
C LEU A 148 7.07 -9.55 15.95
N PRO A 149 6.47 -10.75 15.99
CA PRO A 149 6.78 -11.73 17.03
C PRO A 149 8.27 -12.06 17.07
N SER A 150 8.84 -12.15 18.27
CA SER A 150 10.25 -12.54 18.49
C SER A 150 10.50 -14.04 18.44
N GLU A 151 9.45 -14.83 18.21
CA GLU A 151 9.56 -16.29 18.15
C GLU A 151 10.42 -16.71 16.96
N LYS A 152 11.40 -17.58 17.22
CA LYS A 152 12.25 -18.13 16.16
C LYS A 152 11.39 -18.90 15.17
N ASP A 153 11.71 -18.73 13.89
CA ASP A 153 11.06 -19.41 12.76
C ASP A 153 9.59 -19.03 12.51
N VAL A 154 9.10 -17.94 13.12
CA VAL A 154 7.77 -17.39 12.85
C VAL A 154 7.88 -16.10 12.03
N TYR A 155 7.62 -16.19 10.73
CA TYR A 155 7.58 -15.01 9.85
C TYR A 155 6.17 -14.40 9.84
N LYS A 156 5.82 -13.69 10.91
CA LYS A 156 4.49 -13.13 11.11
C LYS A 156 4.53 -11.62 11.28
N ILE A 157 3.60 -10.92 10.63
CA ILE A 157 3.40 -9.48 10.77
C ILE A 157 1.98 -9.28 11.30
N TYR A 158 1.84 -8.57 12.41
CA TYR A 158 0.55 -8.09 12.89
C TYR A 158 0.42 -6.61 12.58
N ILE A 159 -0.76 -6.21 12.11
CA ILE A 159 -1.14 -4.81 11.90
C ILE A 159 -2.45 -4.60 12.65
N ILE A 160 -2.43 -3.68 13.60
CA ILE A 160 -3.49 -3.49 14.59
C ILE A 160 -3.92 -2.03 14.56
N ARG A 161 -5.23 -1.79 14.52
CA ARG A 161 -5.77 -0.47 14.80
C ARG A 161 -5.80 -0.25 16.31
N ALA A 162 -4.90 0.58 16.80
CA ALA A 162 -4.83 0.90 18.21
C ALA A 162 -5.89 1.93 18.61
N ASN A 163 -6.46 1.76 19.80
CA ASN A 163 -7.41 2.72 20.37
C ASN A 163 -6.74 3.71 21.34
N TRP A 164 -5.62 4.31 20.91
CA TRP A 164 -4.94 5.30 21.74
C TRP A 164 -5.60 6.67 21.65
N ASN A 165 -5.58 7.39 22.78
CA ASN A 165 -5.77 8.82 22.81
C ASN A 165 -4.42 9.53 22.67
N LYS A 166 -4.45 10.87 22.54
CA LYS A 166 -3.24 11.66 22.31
C LYS A 166 -2.21 11.51 23.44
N ILE A 167 -2.67 11.48 24.69
CA ILE A 167 -1.82 11.32 25.88
C ILE A 167 -1.04 10.00 25.82
N ILE A 168 -1.73 8.88 25.57
CA ILE A 168 -1.09 7.55 25.48
C ILE A 168 -0.09 7.52 24.32
N TYR A 169 -0.46 8.09 23.17
CA TYR A 169 0.43 8.16 22.01
C TYR A 169 1.70 8.96 22.29
N ASP A 170 1.58 10.10 22.97
CA ASP A 170 2.71 10.95 23.35
C ASP A 170 3.62 10.24 24.35
N MET A 171 3.06 9.54 25.34
CA MET A 171 3.82 8.68 26.26
C MET A 171 4.61 7.59 25.54
N ILE A 172 4.01 6.89 24.57
CA ILE A 172 4.68 5.83 23.80
C ILE A 172 5.78 6.41 22.90
N THR A 173 5.55 7.59 22.32
CA THR A 173 6.50 8.22 21.40
C THR A 173 7.55 9.11 22.07
N GLY A 174 7.44 9.36 23.38
CA GLY A 174 8.30 10.30 24.10
C GLY A 174 8.12 11.75 23.65
N GLN A 175 6.89 12.13 23.24
CA GLN A 175 6.52 13.50 22.82
C GLN A 175 5.85 14.30 23.93
#